data_AF-A0A8S3JEB5-F1
#
_entry.id   AF-A0A8S3JEB5-F1
#
_cell.length_a   1.000
_cell.length_b   1.000
_cell.length_c   1.000
_cell.angle_alpha   90.00
_cell.angle_beta   90.00
_cell.angle_gamma   90.00
#
_symmetry.space_group_name_H-M   'P 1'
#
loop_
_entity.id
_entity.type
_entity.pdbx_description
1 polymer ?
#
loop_
_entity_poly.entity_id
_entity_poly.type
_entity_poly.pdbx_seq_one_letter_code
_entity_poly.pdbx_strand_id
1 'polypeptide(L)'
;AAVGGFHGKSLGSLSATSKAVFRKPFLPSLHNMRHIPFNDLAALEQTLSCLQFTGDDAAAVLLEPILGEGGIIVPSDDYFPGVRRLCDKYGALLIADEVQSGMGRTGKMFCVEHWNVEPDILCLGKAFGGGIMPAGCFIGSEKLWSPIFDNPFLHTTTFGGNPLACAAAIATINVLLEERLCERAQT
;
A
#
# COMPACT_ATOMS: atom_id res chain seq x y z
N ALA A 1 5.06 -4.15 8.26
CA ALA A 1 5.50 -3.02 7.41
C ALA A 1 7.02 -3.02 7.30
N ALA A 2 7.60 -2.24 6.39
CA ALA A 2 9.07 -2.19 6.24
C ALA A 2 9.72 -1.05 7.03
N VAL A 3 10.96 -1.26 7.47
CA VAL A 3 11.86 -0.19 7.90
C VAL A 3 12.17 0.69 6.68
N GLY A 4 12.05 2.00 6.87
CA GLY A 4 12.14 3.01 5.81
C GLY A 4 10.77 3.45 5.26
N GLY A 5 9.70 2.67 5.51
CA GLY A 5 8.37 2.93 4.99
C GLY A 5 7.63 4.12 5.59
N PHE A 6 6.79 4.74 4.77
CA PHE A 6 5.91 5.85 5.11
C PHE A 6 4.49 5.57 4.61
N HIS A 7 3.57 5.36 5.55
CA HIS A 7 2.17 4.99 5.26
C HIS A 7 1.16 6.04 5.72
N GLY A 8 1.64 7.20 6.19
CA GLY A 8 0.82 8.28 6.71
C GLY A 8 1.11 8.62 8.18
N LYS A 9 0.31 9.55 8.71
CA LYS A 9 0.51 10.15 10.04
C LYS A 9 -0.75 10.16 10.92
N SER A 10 -1.88 9.60 10.46
CA SER A 10 -2.96 9.28 11.39
C SER A 10 -2.50 8.16 12.33
N LEU A 11 -2.98 8.10 13.57
CA LEU A 11 -2.42 7.16 14.58
C LEU A 11 -2.40 5.69 14.12
N GLY A 12 -3.39 5.28 13.32
CA GLY A 12 -3.41 3.96 12.69
C GLY A 12 -2.26 3.76 11.71
N SER A 13 -2.18 4.59 10.67
CA SER A 13 -1.12 4.52 9.64
C SER A 13 0.27 4.83 10.18
N LEU A 14 0.38 5.71 11.18
CA LEU A 14 1.62 6.02 11.88
C LEU A 14 2.20 4.79 12.58
N SER A 15 1.35 3.83 12.97
CA SER A 15 1.81 2.54 13.49
C SER A 15 2.61 1.75 12.45
N ALA A 16 2.29 1.90 11.16
CA ALA A 16 3.02 1.28 10.05
C ALA A 16 4.19 2.14 9.54
N THR A 17 4.09 3.47 9.54
CA THR A 17 5.23 4.36 9.24
C THR A 17 6.38 4.09 10.19
N SER A 18 7.61 3.93 9.68
CA SER A 18 8.73 3.41 10.48
C SER A 18 9.64 4.47 11.10
N LYS A 19 9.71 5.68 10.51
CA LYS A 19 10.67 6.71 10.96
C LYS A 19 10.40 7.16 12.39
N ALA A 20 11.39 6.97 13.26
CA ALA A 20 11.26 7.22 14.70
C ALA A 20 10.85 8.66 15.06
N VAL A 21 11.32 9.66 14.30
CA VAL A 21 10.98 11.07 14.52
C VAL A 21 9.47 11.34 14.45
N PHE A 22 8.74 10.58 13.61
CA PHE A 22 7.29 10.70 13.53
C PHE A 22 6.56 9.89 14.59
N ARG A 23 7.16 8.79 15.07
CA ARG A 23 6.51 7.83 15.98
C ARG A 23 6.70 8.16 17.46
N LYS A 24 7.92 8.52 17.87
CA LYS A 24 8.34 8.66 19.27
C LYS A 24 7.38 9.52 20.12
N PRO A 25 6.86 10.66 19.64
CA PRO A 25 5.93 11.48 20.42
C PRO A 25 4.56 10.84 20.68
N PHE A 26 4.21 9.78 19.96
CA PHE A 26 2.89 9.13 19.99
C PHE A 26 2.96 7.67 20.46
N LEU A 27 4.06 7.27 21.09
CA LEU A 27 4.18 5.92 21.65
C LEU A 27 3.42 5.82 23.00
N PRO A 28 2.84 4.64 23.32
CA PRO A 28 2.86 3.39 22.54
C PRO A 28 1.98 3.44 21.28
N SER A 29 2.36 2.67 20.27
CA SER A 29 1.63 2.60 18.98
C SER A 29 0.25 1.97 19.15
N LEU A 30 -0.72 2.39 18.33
CA LEU A 30 -2.10 1.90 18.39
C LEU A 30 -2.23 0.42 17.99
N HIS A 31 -1.46 -0.02 16.99
CA HIS A 31 -1.50 -1.38 16.46
C HIS A 31 -0.19 -2.12 16.72
N ASN A 32 -0.27 -3.44 16.88
CA ASN A 32 0.86 -4.35 16.99
C ASN A 32 1.57 -4.55 15.63
N MET A 33 2.15 -3.47 15.10
CA MET A 33 2.88 -3.49 13.84
C MET A 33 4.33 -3.91 14.06
N ARG A 34 4.77 -4.94 13.34
CA ARG A 34 6.19 -5.31 13.22
C ARG A 34 6.82 -4.65 12.01
N HIS A 35 8.03 -4.14 12.18
CA HIS A 35 8.86 -3.58 11.13
C HIS A 35 10.00 -4.53 10.78
N ILE A 36 10.09 -4.93 9.52
CA ILE A 36 11.18 -5.76 8.99
C ILE A 36 12.05 -4.95 8.03
N PRO A 37 13.33 -5.30 7.82
CA PRO A 37 14.15 -4.69 6.77
C PRO A 37 13.44 -4.78 5.41
N PHE A 38 13.46 -3.68 4.64
CA PHE A 38 12.96 -3.70 3.26
C PHE A 38 13.91 -4.50 2.37
N ASN A 39 13.37 -5.16 1.34
CA ASN A 39 14.14 -5.99 0.42
C ASN A 39 14.84 -7.21 1.06
N ASP A 40 14.25 -7.78 2.12
CA ASP A 40 14.77 -8.96 2.83
C ASP A 40 13.68 -10.03 3.00
N LEU A 41 13.66 -10.99 2.06
CA LEU A 41 12.69 -12.10 2.07
C LEU A 41 12.93 -13.07 3.22
N ALA A 42 14.18 -13.26 3.65
CA ALA A 42 14.50 -14.18 4.74
C ALA A 42 13.97 -13.62 6.07
N ALA A 43 14.15 -12.32 6.32
CA ALA A 43 13.59 -11.66 7.49
C ALA A 43 12.05 -11.67 7.49
N LEU A 44 11.42 -11.50 6.32
CA LEU A 44 9.97 -11.61 6.18
C LEU A 44 9.49 -13.03 6.52
N GLU A 45 10.07 -14.06 5.90
CA GLU A 45 9.69 -15.45 6.13
C GLU A 45 9.91 -15.87 7.60
N GLN A 46 11.05 -15.51 8.18
CA GLN A 46 11.32 -15.78 9.59
C GLN A 46 10.26 -15.14 10.48
N THR A 47 9.90 -13.88 10.22
CA THR A 47 8.88 -13.18 11.01
C THR A 47 7.51 -13.85 10.89
N LEU A 48 7.07 -14.15 9.66
CA LEU A 48 5.78 -14.81 9.43
C LEU A 48 5.71 -16.20 10.07
N SER A 49 6.77 -17.00 9.94
CA SER A 49 6.83 -18.33 10.55
C SER A 49 6.81 -18.30 12.08
N CYS A 50 7.54 -17.36 12.70
CA CYS A 50 7.50 -17.19 14.15
C CYS A 50 6.12 -16.77 14.64
N LEU A 51 5.47 -15.83 13.93
CA LEU A 51 4.12 -15.36 14.26
C LEU A 51 3.11 -16.51 14.24
N GLN A 52 3.10 -17.29 13.15
CA GLN A 52 2.24 -18.47 13.01
C GLN A 52 2.49 -19.51 14.10
N PHE A 53 3.76 -19.78 14.44
CA PHE A 53 4.09 -20.72 15.51
C PHE A 53 3.57 -20.26 16.88
N THR A 54 3.59 -18.95 17.14
CA THR A 54 3.10 -18.38 18.40
C THR A 54 1.59 -18.14 18.44
N GLY A 55 0.86 -18.38 17.34
CA GLY A 55 -0.57 -18.10 17.21
C GLY A 55 -0.91 -16.60 17.10
N ASP A 56 0.05 -15.76 16.71
CA ASP A 56 -0.10 -14.32 16.45
C ASP A 56 -0.02 -14.06 14.94
N ASP A 57 -0.71 -14.90 14.15
CA ASP A 57 -0.64 -14.94 12.69
C ASP A 57 -0.75 -13.53 12.07
N ALA A 58 0.15 -13.24 11.13
CA ALA A 58 0.14 -11.95 10.47
C ALA A 58 -1.10 -11.80 9.58
N ALA A 59 -1.97 -10.85 9.90
CA ALA A 59 -3.13 -10.55 9.05
C ALA A 59 -2.72 -9.99 7.68
N ALA A 60 -1.67 -9.18 7.61
CA ALA A 60 -1.22 -8.54 6.38
C ALA A 60 0.25 -8.12 6.39
N VAL A 61 0.82 -8.03 5.19
CA VAL A 61 2.10 -7.40 4.86
C VAL A 61 1.82 -6.11 4.09
N LEU A 62 2.14 -4.96 4.69
CA LEU A 62 1.98 -3.63 4.10
C LEU A 62 3.32 -3.07 3.62
N LEU A 63 3.43 -2.75 2.33
CA LEU A 63 4.67 -2.27 1.70
C LEU A 63 4.38 -1.22 0.63
N GLU A 64 5.24 -0.19 0.54
CA GLU A 64 5.37 0.59 -0.71
C GLU A 64 6.17 -0.26 -1.73
N PRO A 65 5.82 -0.27 -3.03
CA PRO A 65 6.62 -0.93 -4.06
C PRO A 65 8.05 -0.40 -4.19
N ILE A 66 8.19 0.92 -4.08
CA ILE A 66 9.46 1.63 -3.96
C ILE A 66 9.33 2.51 -2.72
N LEU A 67 10.27 2.45 -1.78
CA LEU A 67 10.21 3.31 -0.61
C LEU A 67 10.41 4.77 -1.04
N GLY A 68 9.36 5.58 -0.98
CA GLY A 68 9.42 6.98 -1.40
C GLY A 68 10.22 7.81 -0.40
N GLU A 69 9.60 8.08 0.74
CA GLU A 69 10.20 8.86 1.82
C GLU A 69 11.41 8.16 2.47
N GLY A 70 11.57 6.85 2.25
CA GLY A 70 12.74 6.08 2.67
C GLY A 70 14.03 6.42 1.91
N GLY A 71 13.92 7.16 0.80
CA GLY A 71 15.06 7.59 -0.02
C GLY A 71 15.05 7.06 -1.44
N ILE A 72 13.87 6.81 -2.03
CA ILE A 72 13.69 6.24 -3.37
C ILE A 72 14.44 4.91 -3.51
N ILE A 73 14.06 3.94 -2.67
CA ILE A 73 14.70 2.62 -2.64
C ILE A 73 13.91 1.64 -3.50
N VAL A 74 14.47 1.28 -4.65
CA VAL A 74 13.94 0.25 -5.54
C VAL A 74 14.39 -1.13 -5.00
N PRO A 75 13.47 -2.09 -4.79
CA PRO A 75 13.83 -3.43 -4.35
C PRO A 75 14.47 -4.24 -5.49
N SER A 76 15.00 -5.42 -5.18
CA SER A 76 15.42 -6.38 -6.19
C SER A 76 14.21 -7.01 -6.90
N ASP A 77 14.41 -7.46 -8.13
CA ASP A 77 13.33 -7.98 -9.00
C ASP A 77 12.61 -9.20 -8.43
N ASP A 78 13.27 -9.96 -7.56
CA ASP A 78 12.72 -11.14 -6.91
C ASP A 78 11.92 -10.83 -5.64
N TYR A 79 11.99 -9.60 -5.12
CA TYR A 79 11.41 -9.24 -3.83
C TYR A 79 9.88 -9.32 -3.84
N PHE A 80 9.19 -8.54 -4.69
CA PHE A 80 7.72 -8.58 -4.71
C PHE A 80 7.14 -9.95 -5.09
N PRO A 81 7.69 -10.69 -6.07
CA PRO A 81 7.29 -12.07 -6.32
C PRO A 81 7.50 -12.97 -5.09
N GLY A 82 8.59 -12.77 -4.34
CA GLY A 82 8.85 -13.47 -3.08
C GLY A 82 7.85 -13.12 -1.98
N VAL A 83 7.56 -11.82 -1.79
CA VAL A 83 6.57 -11.34 -0.82
C VAL A 83 5.21 -11.95 -1.11
N ARG A 84 4.76 -11.95 -2.36
CA ARG A 84 3.48 -12.55 -2.77
C ARG A 84 3.41 -14.03 -2.40
N ARG A 85 4.44 -14.81 -2.77
CA ARG A 85 4.51 -16.25 -2.41
C ARG A 85 4.48 -16.47 -0.90
N LEU A 86 5.16 -15.62 -0.12
CA LEU A 86 5.17 -15.73 1.34
C LEU A 86 3.80 -15.36 1.94
N CYS A 87 3.14 -14.31 1.43
CA CYS A 87 1.78 -13.96 1.83
C CYS A 87 0.82 -15.13 1.59
N ASP A 88 0.90 -15.77 0.43
CA ASP A 88 0.08 -16.94 0.09
C ASP A 88 0.37 -18.14 1.00
N LYS A 89 1.66 -18.42 1.25
CA LYS A 89 2.11 -19.52 2.12
C LYS A 89 1.60 -19.39 3.56
N TYR A 90 1.62 -18.17 4.10
CA TYR A 90 1.28 -17.91 5.50
C TYR A 90 -0.15 -17.37 5.70
N GLY A 91 -0.94 -17.23 4.63
CA GLY A 91 -2.32 -16.74 4.70
C GLY A 91 -2.43 -15.26 5.06
N ALA A 92 -1.37 -14.47 4.84
CA ALA A 92 -1.37 -13.02 5.06
C ALA A 92 -1.82 -12.29 3.80
N LEU A 93 -2.52 -11.16 3.95
CA LEU A 93 -2.85 -10.29 2.82
C LEU A 93 -1.64 -9.44 2.40
N LEU A 94 -1.42 -9.26 1.10
CA LEU A 94 -0.47 -8.28 0.59
C LEU A 94 -1.17 -6.95 0.33
N ILE A 95 -0.73 -5.90 1.03
CA ILE A 95 -1.20 -4.52 0.81
C ILE A 95 -0.07 -3.73 0.14
N ALA A 96 -0.32 -3.30 -1.09
CA ALA A 96 0.58 -2.39 -1.82
C ALA A 96 0.16 -0.94 -1.56
N ASP A 97 1.00 -0.20 -0.85
CA ASP A 97 0.86 1.24 -0.68
C ASP A 97 1.42 1.98 -1.90
N GLU A 98 0.54 2.25 -2.85
CA GLU A 98 0.85 2.94 -4.10
C GLU A 98 0.40 4.41 -4.07
N VAL A 99 0.22 4.98 -2.87
CA VAL A 99 -0.14 6.39 -2.70
C VAL A 99 0.89 7.32 -3.33
N GLN A 100 2.16 6.90 -3.43
CA GLN A 100 3.22 7.67 -4.11
C GLN A 100 3.60 7.13 -5.48
N SER A 101 3.72 5.81 -5.61
CA SER A 101 4.26 5.15 -6.80
C SER A 101 3.23 4.85 -7.89
N GLY A 102 1.94 4.89 -7.56
CA GLY A 102 0.86 4.66 -8.50
C GLY A 102 0.61 5.85 -9.42
N MET A 103 -0.45 5.74 -10.21
CA MET A 103 -0.89 6.76 -11.17
C MET A 103 0.20 7.10 -12.20
N GLY A 104 0.90 6.10 -12.72
CA GLY A 104 1.87 6.27 -13.80
C GLY A 104 3.27 6.70 -13.36
N ARG A 105 3.49 7.01 -12.07
CA ARG A 105 4.72 7.67 -11.58
C ARG A 105 6.00 6.95 -11.95
N THR A 106 5.97 5.63 -12.03
CA THR A 106 7.15 4.77 -12.20
C THR A 106 7.27 4.17 -13.61
N GLY A 107 6.49 4.67 -14.58
CA GLY A 107 6.46 4.10 -15.93
C GLY A 107 5.34 3.07 -16.17
N LYS A 108 4.62 2.70 -15.11
CA LYS A 108 3.46 1.79 -15.11
C LYS A 108 2.31 2.44 -14.34
N MET A 109 1.07 2.04 -14.63
CA MET A 109 -0.10 2.62 -13.96
C MET A 109 0.01 2.38 -12.45
N PHE A 110 0.38 1.16 -12.08
CA PHE A 110 0.73 0.78 -10.72
C PHE A 110 2.16 0.22 -10.72
N CYS A 111 2.99 0.66 -9.78
CA CYS A 111 4.38 0.26 -9.71
C CYS A 111 4.56 -1.25 -9.52
N VAL A 112 3.65 -1.90 -8.80
CA VAL A 112 3.69 -3.36 -8.57
C VAL A 112 3.60 -4.17 -9.88
N GLU A 113 3.09 -3.57 -10.96
CA GLU A 113 3.04 -4.17 -12.31
C GLU A 113 4.43 -4.47 -12.88
N HIS A 114 5.47 -3.74 -12.45
CA HIS A 114 6.85 -4.03 -12.88
C HIS A 114 7.31 -5.44 -12.52
N TRP A 115 6.72 -6.03 -11.48
CA TRP A 115 7.04 -7.38 -11.02
C TRP A 115 5.93 -8.39 -11.32
N ASN A 116 4.89 -8.00 -12.07
CA ASN A 116 3.71 -8.83 -12.36
C ASN A 116 3.06 -9.44 -11.09
N VAL A 117 2.96 -8.63 -10.03
CA VAL A 117 2.36 -9.06 -8.75
C VAL A 117 1.00 -8.41 -8.55
N GLU A 118 0.02 -9.21 -8.17
CA GLU A 118 -1.31 -8.75 -7.76
C GLU A 118 -1.39 -8.68 -6.22
N PRO A 119 -1.53 -7.48 -5.64
CA PRO A 119 -1.78 -7.34 -4.20
C PRO A 119 -3.24 -7.64 -3.87
N ASP A 120 -3.52 -8.03 -2.63
CA ASP A 120 -4.89 -8.21 -2.15
C ASP A 120 -5.60 -6.86 -1.92
N ILE A 121 -4.83 -5.85 -1.51
CA ILE A 121 -5.29 -4.47 -1.36
C ILE A 121 -4.30 -3.51 -2.01
N LEU A 122 -4.81 -2.56 -2.81
CA LEU A 122 -4.04 -1.47 -3.40
C LEU A 122 -4.49 -0.14 -2.80
N CYS A 123 -3.57 0.65 -2.25
CA CYS A 123 -3.87 1.99 -1.75
C CYS A 123 -3.43 3.08 -2.74
N LEU A 124 -4.30 4.04 -3.03
CA LEU A 124 -4.06 5.18 -3.89
C LEU A 124 -4.38 6.50 -3.17
N GLY A 125 -3.69 7.55 -3.56
CA GLY A 125 -3.87 8.92 -3.06
C GLY A 125 -3.06 9.88 -3.93
N LYS A 126 -2.59 11.00 -3.36
CA LYS A 126 -1.75 12.00 -4.05
C LYS A 126 -2.25 12.31 -5.48
N ALA A 127 -1.55 11.80 -6.50
CA ALA A 127 -1.85 12.03 -7.91
C ALA A 127 -3.23 11.50 -8.33
N PHE A 128 -3.84 10.59 -7.57
CA PHE A 128 -5.19 10.07 -7.83
C PHE A 128 -6.24 11.19 -7.98
N GLY A 129 -6.09 12.29 -7.25
CA GLY A 129 -6.98 13.45 -7.37
C GLY A 129 -6.58 14.48 -8.44
N GLY A 130 -5.60 14.15 -9.30
CA GLY A 130 -5.17 14.98 -10.43
C GLY A 130 -4.44 16.27 -10.06
N GLY A 131 -4.06 16.44 -8.80
CA GLY A 131 -3.58 17.73 -8.29
C GLY A 131 -4.68 18.79 -8.12
N ILE A 132 -5.96 18.41 -8.25
CA ILE A 132 -7.11 19.30 -8.14
C ILE A 132 -7.89 19.02 -6.86
N MET A 133 -8.21 17.77 -6.59
CA MET A 133 -9.04 17.38 -5.44
C MET A 133 -8.28 16.47 -4.47
N PRO A 134 -8.49 16.60 -3.15
CA PRO A 134 -8.07 15.58 -2.21
C PRO A 134 -8.90 14.31 -2.43
N ALA A 135 -8.24 13.24 -2.86
CA ALA A 135 -8.86 11.94 -3.08
C ALA A 135 -7.91 10.83 -2.65
N GLY A 136 -8.48 9.81 -2.02
CA GLY A 136 -7.81 8.56 -1.67
C GLY A 136 -8.74 7.39 -1.94
N CYS A 137 -8.15 6.23 -2.22
CA CYS A 137 -8.89 5.01 -2.52
C CYS A 137 -8.10 3.83 -1.99
N PHE A 138 -8.80 2.79 -1.54
CA PHE A 138 -8.23 1.48 -1.29
C PHE A 138 -9.12 0.45 -2.00
N ILE A 139 -8.49 -0.39 -2.81
CA ILE A 139 -9.15 -1.31 -3.73
C ILE A 139 -8.83 -2.72 -3.27
N GLY A 140 -9.78 -3.63 -3.40
CA GLY A 140 -9.58 -5.06 -3.14
C GLY A 140 -10.66 -5.89 -3.83
N SER A 141 -10.48 -7.20 -3.88
CA SER A 141 -11.44 -8.11 -4.50
C SER A 141 -12.78 -8.16 -3.75
N GLU A 142 -13.85 -8.59 -4.43
CA GLU A 142 -15.15 -8.81 -3.78
C GLU A 142 -15.03 -9.79 -2.61
N LYS A 143 -14.25 -10.87 -2.76
CA LYS A 143 -13.99 -11.85 -1.69
C LYS A 143 -13.41 -11.19 -0.43
N LEU A 144 -12.57 -10.17 -0.60
CA LEU A 144 -11.99 -9.41 0.52
C LEU A 144 -13.03 -8.48 1.17
N TRP A 145 -13.93 -7.89 0.38
CA TRP A 145 -14.94 -6.95 0.87
C TRP A 145 -16.24 -7.58 1.36
N SER A 146 -16.58 -8.78 0.91
CA SER A 146 -17.85 -9.42 1.25
C SER A 146 -18.14 -9.51 2.75
N PRO A 147 -17.15 -9.69 3.67
CA PRO A 147 -17.44 -9.72 5.10
C PRO A 147 -18.01 -8.41 5.68
N ILE A 148 -17.83 -7.26 5.00
CA ILE A 148 -18.39 -5.98 5.45
C ILE A 148 -19.73 -5.65 4.78
N PHE A 149 -20.21 -6.44 3.82
CA PHE A 149 -21.45 -6.15 3.09
C PHE A 149 -22.70 -6.23 3.96
N ASP A 150 -22.69 -7.10 4.99
CA ASP A 150 -23.80 -7.19 5.95
C ASP A 150 -23.94 -5.93 6.81
N ASN A 151 -22.85 -5.18 7.00
CA ASN A 151 -22.85 -3.89 7.67
C ASN A 151 -21.96 -2.88 6.92
N PRO A 152 -22.47 -2.26 5.83
CA PRO A 152 -21.68 -1.36 5.01
C PRO A 152 -21.32 -0.04 5.72
N PHE A 153 -21.84 0.20 6.93
CA PHE A 153 -21.54 1.38 7.74
C PHE A 153 -20.33 1.20 8.65
N LEU A 154 -19.73 -0.01 8.71
CA LEU A 154 -18.61 -0.32 9.59
C LEU A 154 -17.39 0.60 9.37
N HIS A 155 -17.16 1.02 8.12
CA HIS A 155 -16.13 1.99 7.79
C HIS A 155 -16.67 3.02 6.80
N THR A 156 -16.78 4.27 7.23
CA THR A 156 -17.31 5.38 6.43
C THR A 156 -16.52 6.67 6.70
N THR A 157 -16.64 7.63 5.79
CA THR A 157 -16.13 8.99 5.99
C THR A 157 -17.04 9.96 5.24
N THR A 158 -17.32 11.13 5.84
CA THR A 158 -18.32 12.08 5.34
C THR A 158 -18.06 12.56 3.92
N PHE A 159 -16.80 12.75 3.55
CA PHE A 159 -16.41 13.32 2.25
C PHE A 159 -15.93 12.27 1.24
N GLY A 160 -15.90 10.99 1.63
CA GLY A 160 -15.46 9.90 0.76
C GLY A 160 -16.39 9.72 -0.43
N GLY A 161 -15.84 9.58 -1.63
CA GLY A 161 -16.63 9.36 -2.85
C GLY A 161 -17.49 10.56 -3.27
N ASN A 162 -17.17 11.78 -2.80
CA ASN A 162 -17.92 12.96 -3.24
C ASN A 162 -17.76 13.18 -4.76
N PRO A 163 -18.80 13.71 -5.46
CA PRO A 163 -18.79 13.81 -6.91
C PRO A 163 -17.61 14.60 -7.50
N LEU A 164 -17.12 15.64 -6.82
CA LEU A 164 -16.01 16.45 -7.31
C LEU A 164 -14.69 15.68 -7.28
N ALA A 165 -14.41 14.96 -6.18
CA ALA A 165 -13.22 14.12 -6.09
C ALA A 165 -13.26 12.97 -7.10
N CYS A 166 -14.42 12.34 -7.29
CA CYS A 166 -14.59 11.30 -8.32
C CYS A 166 -14.40 11.85 -9.73
N ALA A 167 -14.95 13.02 -10.06
CA ALA A 167 -14.77 13.64 -11.37
C ALA A 167 -13.30 13.96 -11.66
N ALA A 168 -12.57 14.50 -10.67
CA ALA A 168 -11.14 14.75 -10.79
C ALA A 168 -10.34 13.45 -11.00
N ALA A 169 -10.65 12.39 -10.24
CA ALA A 169 -9.98 11.11 -10.38
C ALA A 169 -10.23 10.45 -11.74
N ILE A 170 -11.48 10.46 -12.23
CA ILE A 170 -11.84 9.93 -13.55
C ILE A 170 -11.09 10.71 -14.65
N ALA A 171 -11.12 12.05 -14.59
CA ALA A 171 -10.41 12.88 -15.56
C ALA A 171 -8.89 12.61 -15.53
N THR A 172 -8.32 12.42 -14.34
CA THR A 172 -6.90 12.07 -14.18
C THR A 172 -6.55 10.75 -14.84
N ILE A 173 -7.36 9.71 -14.61
CA ILE A 173 -7.16 8.39 -15.22
C ILE A 173 -7.25 8.51 -16.74
N ASN A 174 -8.24 9.23 -17.28
CA ASN A 174 -8.38 9.44 -18.71
C ASN A 174 -7.13 10.12 -19.30
N VAL A 175 -6.64 11.19 -18.69
CA VAL A 175 -5.42 11.88 -19.14
C VAL A 175 -4.21 10.96 -19.10
N LEU A 176 -4.02 10.18 -18.03
CA LEU A 176 -2.91 9.22 -17.93
C LEU A 176 -2.91 8.21 -19.09
N LEU A 177 -4.09 7.75 -19.50
CA LEU A 177 -4.28 6.76 -20.57
C LEU A 177 -4.20 7.39 -21.97
N GLU A 178 -4.94 8.46 -22.22
CA GLU A 178 -5.03 9.13 -23.53
C GLU A 178 -3.71 9.76 -23.94
N GLU A 179 -3.01 10.41 -23.00
CA GLU A 179 -1.72 11.04 -23.26
C GLU A 179 -0.52 10.09 -23.08
N ARG A 180 -0.79 8.81 -22.77
CA ARG A 180 0.25 7.77 -22.61
C ARG A 180 1.32 8.19 -21.60
N LEU A 181 0.87 8.77 -20.48
CA LEU A 181 1.77 9.39 -19.50
C LEU A 181 2.60 8.35 -18.75
N CYS A 182 2.10 7.12 -18.60
CA CYS A 182 2.86 6.04 -18.02
C CYS A 182 4.10 5.74 -18.88
N GLU A 183 3.94 5.56 -20.19
CA GLU A 183 5.09 5.28 -21.07
C GLU A 183 6.07 6.46 -21.13
N ARG A 184 5.56 7.70 -21.10
CA ARG A 184 6.40 8.91 -21.05
C ARG A 184 7.22 9.02 -19.76
N ALA A 185 6.75 8.44 -18.65
CA ALA A 185 7.49 8.42 -17.39
C ALA A 185 8.53 7.30 -17.31
N GLN A 186 8.49 6.32 -18.22
CA GLN A 186 9.46 5.22 -18.28
C GLN A 186 10.80 5.66 -18.89
N THR A 187 10.79 6.70 -19.74
CA THR A 187 11.95 7.26 -20.45
C THR A 187 12.56 8.45 -19.72
#